data_AF-A0A1V5XUZ5-F1
#
_entry.id   AF-A0A1V5XUZ5-F1
#
_cell.length_a   1.000
_cell.length_b   1.000
_cell.length_c   1.000
_cell.angle_alpha   90.00
_cell.angle_beta   90.00
_cell.angle_gamma   90.00
#
_symmetry.space_group_name_H-M   'P 1'
#
loop_
_entity.id
_entity.type
_entity.pdbx_description
1 polymer ?
#
loop_
_entity_poly.entity_id
_entity_poly.type
_entity_poly.pdbx_seq_one_letter_code
_entity_poly.pdbx_strand_id
1 'polypeptide(L)'
;MDSVSAFIANINWAAPSWDLFVFLFFVIGSLLYGFSLGRDRIIVIMVAVYMALAVVGNAPIINQINLAFNINESVVLKISFFLGVFVVLFFLLSRSALLKTIGENNASGRWWQVILFSILQIGLLISITMSFLPNEILASFSQFTRDFFISDLGKSAWLIAPIAVMALGPKAKND
;
A
#
# COMPACT_ATOMS: atom_id res chain seq x y z
N MET A 1 24.07 3.28 7.09
CA MET A 1 23.53 2.26 8.03
C MET A 1 23.27 2.84 9.43
N ASP A 2 23.64 4.10 9.67
CA ASP A 2 23.59 4.74 11.00
C ASP A 2 22.20 5.26 11.40
N SER A 3 21.31 5.51 10.44
CA SER A 3 19.96 6.02 10.70
C SER A 3 19.00 4.96 11.24
N VAL A 4 19.14 3.70 10.79
CA VAL A 4 18.29 2.59 11.25
C VAL A 4 18.66 2.17 12.68
N SER A 5 19.96 2.08 12.97
CA SER A 5 20.42 1.79 14.33
C SER A 5 20.05 2.90 15.32
N ALA A 6 20.18 4.17 14.91
CA ALA A 6 19.74 5.31 15.70
C ALA A 6 18.22 5.32 15.96
N PHE A 7 17.41 4.88 14.98
CA PHE A 7 15.97 4.74 15.16
C PHE A 7 15.62 3.68 16.20
N ILE A 8 16.19 2.47 16.09
CA ILE A 8 15.92 1.35 17.02
C ILE A 8 16.38 1.70 18.45
N ALA A 9 17.53 2.37 18.59
CA ALA A 9 18.08 2.74 19.89
C ALA A 9 17.27 3.80 20.66
N ASN A 10 16.46 4.61 19.94
CA ASN A 10 15.68 5.70 20.53
C ASN A 10 14.17 5.40 20.64
N ILE A 11 13.75 4.13 20.54
CA ILE A 11 12.34 3.77 20.67
C ILE A 11 11.87 3.98 22.11
N ASN A 12 10.97 4.93 22.30
CA ASN A 12 10.28 5.15 23.57
C ASN A 12 8.90 4.45 23.55
N TRP A 13 8.78 3.34 24.27
CA TRP A 13 7.53 2.57 24.36
C TRP A 13 6.43 3.27 25.16
N ALA A 14 6.79 4.21 26.06
CA ALA A 14 5.83 4.95 26.87
C ALA A 14 5.22 6.14 26.12
N ALA A 15 5.87 6.63 25.06
CA ALA A 15 5.37 7.67 24.17
C ALA A 15 5.66 7.30 22.71
N PRO A 16 4.83 6.42 22.11
CA PRO A 16 5.04 5.92 20.75
C PRO A 16 5.09 7.05 19.73
N SER A 17 6.13 7.08 18.89
CA SER A 17 6.22 8.02 17.77
C SER A 17 5.38 7.54 16.57
N TRP A 18 5.02 8.48 15.68
CA TRP A 18 4.36 8.15 14.41
C TRP A 18 5.18 7.18 13.56
N ASP A 19 6.51 7.28 13.60
CA ASP A 19 7.42 6.33 12.94
C ASP A 19 7.27 4.91 13.47
N LEU A 20 7.12 4.73 14.79
CA LEU A 20 6.93 3.41 15.39
C LEU A 20 5.62 2.78 14.91
N PHE A 21 4.54 3.56 14.82
CA PHE A 21 3.27 3.07 14.28
C PHE A 21 3.40 2.60 12.84
N VAL A 22 4.06 3.38 11.99
CA VAL A 22 4.28 3.01 10.57
C VAL A 22 5.16 1.78 10.45
N PHE A 23 6.24 1.70 11.23
CA PHE A 23 7.12 0.55 11.24
C PHE A 23 6.40 -0.72 11.69
N LEU A 24 5.65 -0.65 12.79
CA LEU A 24 4.85 -1.79 13.28
C LEU A 24 3.79 -2.19 12.26
N PHE A 25 3.07 -1.23 11.69
CA PHE A 25 2.09 -1.50 10.65
C PHE A 25 2.73 -2.15 9.41
N PHE A 26 3.91 -1.70 9.01
CA PHE A 26 4.64 -2.29 7.89
C PHE A 26 5.06 -3.73 8.17
N VAL A 27 5.70 -3.99 9.33
CA VAL A 27 6.19 -5.33 9.69
C VAL A 27 5.04 -6.30 9.96
N ILE A 28 4.11 -5.91 10.83
CA ILE A 28 2.97 -6.76 11.19
C ILE A 28 2.05 -6.94 9.99
N GLY A 29 1.76 -5.85 9.27
CA GLY A 29 0.93 -5.88 8.07
C GLY A 29 1.52 -6.81 7.01
N SER A 30 2.80 -6.66 6.68
CA SER A 30 3.44 -7.49 5.64
C SER A 30 3.52 -8.97 6.03
N LEU A 31 3.83 -9.28 7.29
CA LEU A 31 3.91 -10.67 7.76
C LEU A 31 2.53 -11.31 7.88
N LEU A 32 1.58 -10.68 8.58
CA LEU A 32 0.24 -11.24 8.77
C LEU A 32 -0.49 -11.40 7.43
N TYR A 33 -0.43 -10.41 6.54
CA TYR A 33 -1.03 -10.53 5.21
C TYR A 33 -0.32 -11.58 4.37
N GLY A 34 1.01 -11.66 4.43
CA GLY A 34 1.79 -12.63 3.65
C GLY A 34 1.58 -14.08 4.06
N PHE A 35 1.30 -14.35 5.34
CA PHE A 35 1.00 -15.71 5.79
C PHE A 35 -0.49 -16.08 5.68
N SER A 36 -1.39 -15.10 5.80
CA SER A 36 -2.84 -15.36 5.83
C SER A 36 -3.48 -15.41 4.44
N LEU A 37 -2.97 -14.64 3.47
CA LEU A 37 -3.57 -14.52 2.15
C LEU A 37 -2.73 -15.23 1.09
N GLY A 38 -3.36 -16.12 0.33
CA GLY A 38 -2.72 -16.74 -0.83
C GLY A 38 -2.34 -15.73 -1.91
N ARG A 39 -1.38 -16.10 -2.77
CA ARG A 39 -0.86 -15.28 -3.88
C ARG A 39 -1.96 -14.58 -4.68
N ASP A 40 -2.97 -15.33 -5.09
CA ASP A 40 -3.98 -14.83 -6.03
C ASP A 40 -4.81 -13.69 -5.41
N ARG A 41 -5.07 -13.75 -4.10
CA ARG A 41 -5.77 -12.67 -3.39
C ARG A 41 -4.91 -11.42 -3.29
N ILE A 42 -3.62 -11.56 -3.00
CA ILE A 42 -2.70 -10.42 -2.92
C ILE A 42 -2.60 -9.72 -4.28
N ILE A 43 -2.54 -10.46 -5.38
CA ILE A 43 -2.54 -9.87 -6.73
C ILE A 43 -3.82 -9.07 -6.96
N VAL A 44 -4.99 -9.64 -6.64
CA VAL A 44 -6.27 -8.93 -6.76
C VAL A 44 -6.32 -7.66 -5.90
N ILE A 45 -5.85 -7.73 -4.65
CA ILE A 45 -5.77 -6.57 -3.77
C ILE A 45 -4.88 -5.49 -4.39
N MET A 46 -3.71 -5.89 -4.90
CA MET A 46 -2.75 -4.96 -5.48
C MET A 46 -3.31 -4.28 -6.74
N VAL A 47 -3.99 -5.03 -7.61
CA VAL A 47 -4.73 -4.45 -8.75
C VAL A 47 -5.81 -3.46 -8.28
N ALA A 48 -6.58 -3.82 -7.26
CA ALA A 48 -7.60 -2.93 -6.69
C ALA A 48 -6.99 -1.63 -6.13
N VAL A 49 -5.82 -1.70 -5.48
CA VAL A 49 -5.08 -0.52 -5.01
C VAL A 49 -4.69 0.40 -6.17
N TYR A 50 -4.12 -0.13 -7.25
CA TYR A 50 -3.75 0.68 -8.42
C TYR A 50 -4.96 1.31 -9.10
N MET A 51 -6.05 0.55 -9.27
CA MET A 51 -7.28 1.07 -9.84
C MET A 51 -7.89 2.17 -8.94
N ALA A 52 -7.91 1.96 -7.63
CA ALA A 52 -8.39 2.98 -6.68
C ALA A 52 -7.55 4.24 -6.73
N LEU A 53 -6.22 4.11 -6.79
CA LEU A 53 -5.30 5.24 -6.95
C LEU A 53 -5.57 6.01 -8.24
N ALA A 54 -5.78 5.30 -9.36
CA ALA A 54 -6.10 5.93 -10.64
C ALA A 54 -7.44 6.68 -10.60
N VAL A 55 -8.46 6.09 -9.95
CA VAL A 55 -9.76 6.74 -9.76
C VAL A 55 -9.61 7.98 -8.90
N VAL A 56 -8.98 7.89 -7.72
CA VAL A 56 -8.84 9.03 -6.80
C VAL A 56 -7.98 10.15 -7.41
N GLY A 57 -6.94 9.81 -8.16
CA GLY A 57 -6.06 10.78 -8.80
C GLY A 57 -6.70 11.54 -9.96
N ASN A 58 -7.72 10.98 -10.62
CA ASN A 58 -8.32 11.54 -11.83
C ASN A 58 -9.81 11.88 -11.71
N ALA A 59 -10.51 11.44 -10.67
CA ALA A 59 -11.94 11.66 -10.51
C ALA A 59 -12.24 13.12 -10.12
N PRO A 60 -12.95 13.90 -10.96
CA PRO A 60 -13.33 15.28 -10.63
C PRO A 60 -14.34 15.36 -9.49
N ILE A 61 -15.00 14.23 -9.18
CA ILE A 61 -16.02 14.08 -8.13
C ILE A 61 -15.50 14.52 -6.75
N ILE A 62 -14.21 14.30 -6.44
CA ILE A 62 -13.64 14.69 -5.13
C ILE A 62 -13.74 16.20 -4.93
N ASN A 63 -13.43 16.98 -5.97
CA ASN A 63 -13.48 18.44 -5.91
C ASN A 63 -14.94 18.93 -5.83
N GLN A 64 -15.86 18.27 -6.54
CA GLN A 64 -17.28 18.61 -6.49
C GLN A 64 -17.91 18.33 -5.11
N ILE A 65 -17.57 17.21 -4.48
CA ILE A 65 -18.04 16.86 -3.13
C ILE A 65 -17.48 17.85 -2.10
N ASN A 66 -16.19 18.20 -2.19
CA ASN A 66 -15.60 19.17 -1.27
C ASN A 66 -16.31 20.53 -1.35
N LEU A 67 -16.57 21.04 -2.56
CA LEU A 67 -17.30 22.29 -2.77
C LEU A 67 -18.75 22.22 -2.27
N ALA A 68 -19.43 21.09 -2.43
CA ALA A 68 -20.83 20.93 -2.03
C ALA A 68 -21.01 20.83 -0.50
N PHE A 69 -20.07 20.20 0.20
CA PHE A 69 -20.17 19.95 1.64
C PHE A 69 -19.27 20.85 2.50
N ASN A 70 -18.50 21.76 1.89
CA ASN A 70 -17.62 22.71 2.56
C ASN A 70 -16.67 22.04 3.58
N ILE A 71 -16.21 20.83 3.24
CA ILE A 71 -15.38 20.00 4.12
C ILE A 71 -13.96 20.54 4.03
N ASN A 72 -13.61 21.41 4.97
CA ASN A 72 -12.29 22.03 5.08
C ASN A 72 -11.14 21.00 5.26
N GLU A 73 -11.48 19.73 5.52
CA GLU A 73 -10.53 18.62 5.65
C GLU A 73 -10.41 17.78 4.38
N SER A 74 -9.76 18.36 3.36
CA SER A 74 -9.43 17.67 2.09
C SER A 74 -8.68 16.34 2.29
N VAL A 75 -7.95 16.16 3.38
CA VAL A 75 -7.10 14.98 3.60
C VAL A 75 -7.93 13.77 3.99
N VAL A 76 -8.79 13.91 5.01
CA VAL A 76 -9.66 12.84 5.49
C VAL A 76 -10.57 12.36 4.36
N LEU A 77 -11.16 13.30 3.61
CA LEU A 77 -12.01 12.97 2.48
C LEU A 77 -11.27 12.19 1.38
N LYS A 78 -10.04 12.58 1.04
CA LYS A 78 -9.21 11.85 0.04
C LYS A 78 -8.87 10.43 0.50
N ILE A 79 -8.44 10.27 1.75
CA ILE A 79 -8.12 8.96 2.32
C ILE A 79 -9.38 8.07 2.37
N SER A 80 -10.49 8.60 2.88
CA SER A 80 -11.77 7.88 2.95
C SER A 80 -12.29 7.50 1.56
N PHE A 81 -12.17 8.39 0.57
CA PHE A 81 -12.58 8.10 -0.80
C PHE A 81 -11.68 7.02 -1.43
N PHE A 82 -10.35 7.11 -1.24
CA PHE A 82 -9.43 6.07 -1.67
C PHE A 82 -9.75 4.71 -1.06
N LEU A 83 -9.93 4.65 0.26
CA LEU A 83 -10.29 3.41 0.96
C LEU A 83 -11.66 2.89 0.51
N GLY A 84 -12.65 3.76 0.34
CA GLY A 84 -13.98 3.39 -0.14
C GLY A 84 -13.95 2.77 -1.53
N VAL A 85 -13.29 3.45 -2.48
CA VAL A 85 -13.12 2.94 -3.85
C VAL A 85 -12.33 1.63 -3.85
N PHE A 86 -11.24 1.56 -3.08
CA PHE A 86 -10.44 0.35 -2.92
C PHE A 86 -11.29 -0.83 -2.42
N VAL A 87 -12.08 -0.65 -1.35
CA VAL A 87 -12.93 -1.71 -0.79
C VAL A 87 -13.96 -2.17 -1.81
N VAL A 88 -14.64 -1.23 -2.48
CA VAL A 88 -15.62 -1.54 -3.53
C VAL A 88 -14.98 -2.36 -4.65
N LEU A 89 -13.85 -1.89 -5.19
CA LEU A 89 -13.12 -2.58 -6.25
C LEU A 89 -12.62 -3.95 -5.79
N PHE A 90 -12.08 -4.05 -4.58
CA PHE A 90 -11.63 -5.31 -4.01
C PHE A 90 -12.77 -6.34 -3.97
N PHE A 91 -13.96 -5.97 -3.49
CA PHE A 91 -15.10 -6.88 -3.48
C PHE A 91 -15.60 -7.24 -4.88
N LEU A 92 -15.62 -6.29 -5.80
CA LEU A 92 -16.02 -6.53 -7.20
C LEU A 92 -15.05 -7.48 -7.90
N LEU A 93 -13.74 -7.22 -7.80
CA LEU A 93 -12.71 -8.05 -8.42
C LEU A 93 -12.60 -9.43 -7.74
N SER A 94 -12.80 -9.50 -6.42
CA SER A 94 -12.80 -10.77 -5.67
C SER A 94 -14.02 -11.65 -5.98
N ARG A 95 -15.09 -11.11 -6.55
CA ARG A 95 -16.22 -11.93 -7.03
C ARG A 95 -16.16 -12.19 -8.54
N SER A 96 -15.38 -11.39 -9.27
CA SER A 96 -15.27 -11.47 -10.73
C SER A 96 -14.46 -12.69 -11.18
N ALA A 97 -14.68 -13.11 -12.43
CA ALA A 97 -13.96 -14.17 -13.12
C ALA A 97 -12.43 -13.95 -13.18
N LEU A 98 -11.94 -12.75 -12.82
CA LEU A 98 -10.52 -12.45 -12.66
C LEU A 98 -9.80 -13.40 -11.71
N LEU A 99 -10.43 -13.80 -10.59
CA LEU A 99 -9.87 -14.83 -9.72
C LEU A 99 -9.78 -16.19 -10.39
N LYS A 100 -10.72 -16.53 -11.30
CA LYS A 100 -10.68 -17.79 -12.04
C LYS A 100 -9.53 -17.83 -13.04
N THR A 101 -9.34 -16.74 -13.79
CA THR A 101 -8.21 -16.62 -14.75
C THR A 101 -6.84 -16.49 -14.09
N ILE A 102 -6.76 -15.91 -12.88
CA ILE A 102 -5.49 -15.80 -12.13
C ILE A 102 -5.21 -17.12 -11.38
N GLY A 103 -6.24 -17.83 -10.90
CA GLY A 103 -6.13 -19.07 -10.14
C GLY A 103 -5.97 -20.35 -10.97
N GLU A 104 -6.28 -20.35 -12.28
CA GLU A 104 -6.06 -21.52 -13.16
C GLU A 104 -4.58 -21.84 -13.37
N ASN A 105 -3.69 -20.86 -13.17
CA ASN A 105 -2.24 -21.09 -13.13
C ASN A 105 -1.81 -21.59 -11.74
N ASN A 106 -2.10 -22.87 -11.49
CA ASN A 106 -1.72 -23.70 -10.34
C ASN A 106 -0.20 -23.87 -10.15
N ALA A 107 0.62 -22.85 -10.37
CA ALA A 107 1.89 -22.79 -9.65
C ALA A 107 1.55 -22.43 -8.21
N SER A 108 1.70 -23.36 -7.27
CA SER A 108 1.92 -23.01 -5.87
C SER A 108 2.93 -21.88 -5.83
N GLY A 109 2.46 -20.65 -5.64
CA GLY A 109 3.31 -19.48 -5.56
C GLY A 109 4.31 -19.77 -4.45
N ARG A 110 5.60 -19.78 -4.77
CA ARG A 110 6.63 -20.06 -3.76
C ARG A 110 6.36 -19.12 -2.60
N TRP A 111 6.29 -19.64 -1.38
CA TRP A 111 5.95 -18.87 -0.17
C TRP A 111 6.70 -17.52 -0.06
N TRP A 112 7.93 -17.45 -0.57
CA TRP A 112 8.70 -16.19 -0.65
C TRP A 112 8.05 -15.12 -1.55
N GLN A 113 7.38 -15.50 -2.64
CA GLN A 113 6.66 -14.57 -3.52
C GLN A 113 5.51 -13.91 -2.76
N VAL A 114 4.81 -14.68 -1.95
CA VAL A 114 3.69 -14.19 -1.13
C VAL A 114 4.20 -13.14 -0.15
N ILE A 115 5.30 -13.42 0.54
CA ILE A 115 5.97 -12.46 1.45
C ILE A 115 6.41 -11.21 0.68
N LEU A 116 7.07 -11.35 -0.46
CA LEU A 116 7.53 -10.21 -1.27
C LEU A 116 6.36 -9.33 -1.70
N PHE A 117 5.29 -9.93 -2.21
CA PHE A 117 4.10 -9.19 -2.62
C PHE A 117 3.41 -8.50 -1.43
N SER A 118 3.38 -9.11 -0.24
CA SER A 118 2.82 -8.47 0.95
C SER A 118 3.67 -7.28 1.43
N ILE A 119 4.99 -7.39 1.39
CA ILE A 119 5.89 -6.26 1.70
C ILE A 119 5.62 -5.11 0.71
N LEU A 120 5.57 -5.42 -0.58
CA LEU A 120 5.31 -4.44 -1.64
C LEU A 120 3.94 -3.79 -1.53
N GLN A 121 2.91 -4.58 -1.25
CA GLN A 121 1.54 -4.11 -1.09
C GLN A 121 1.41 -3.15 0.11
N ILE A 122 1.92 -3.54 1.28
CA ILE A 122 1.81 -2.74 2.49
C ILE A 122 2.67 -1.48 2.37
N GLY A 123 3.88 -1.59 1.81
CA GLY A 123 4.72 -0.42 1.56
C GLY A 123 4.09 0.59 0.59
N LEU A 124 3.45 0.10 -0.48
CA LEU A 124 2.67 0.93 -1.40
C LEU A 124 1.50 1.63 -0.69
N LEU A 125 0.73 0.91 0.13
CA LEU A 125 -0.38 1.50 0.88
C LEU A 125 0.08 2.59 1.83
N ILE A 126 1.20 2.40 2.54
CA ILE A 126 1.79 3.42 3.40
C ILE A 126 2.21 4.63 2.55
N SER A 127 2.93 4.41 1.45
CA SER A 127 3.40 5.49 0.56
C SER A 127 2.24 6.33 0.01
N ILE A 128 1.17 5.68 -0.47
CA ILE A 128 -0.05 6.36 -0.96
C ILE A 128 -0.70 7.15 0.17
N THR A 129 -0.93 6.52 1.33
CA THR A 129 -1.62 7.17 2.46
C THR A 129 -0.83 8.38 2.95
N MET A 130 0.49 8.24 3.08
CA MET A 130 1.37 9.35 3.45
C MET A 130 1.40 10.46 2.40
N SER A 131 1.24 10.14 1.12
CA SER A 131 1.19 11.16 0.06
C SER A 131 -0.04 12.07 0.15
N PHE A 132 -1.07 11.64 0.87
CA PHE A 132 -2.27 12.44 1.13
C PHE A 132 -2.16 13.29 2.40
N LEU A 133 -1.17 13.03 3.25
CA LEU A 133 -1.00 13.78 4.50
C LEU A 133 -0.50 15.21 4.24
N PRO A 134 -0.94 16.20 5.04
CA PRO A 134 -0.45 17.56 4.96
C PRO A 134 0.96 17.66 5.53
N ASN A 135 1.70 18.68 5.11
CA ASN A 135 3.11 18.86 5.49
C ASN A 135 3.32 18.98 7.01
N GLU A 136 2.33 19.48 7.77
CA GLU A 136 2.43 19.56 9.24
C GLU A 136 2.52 18.16 9.88
N ILE A 137 1.71 17.20 9.39
CA ILE A 137 1.74 15.82 9.89
C ILE A 137 3.02 15.14 9.40
N LEU A 138 3.44 15.39 8.15
CA LEU A 138 4.69 14.87 7.61
C LEU A 138 5.93 15.34 8.38
N ALA A 139 5.91 16.55 8.93
CA ALA A 139 6.97 17.08 9.76
C ALA A 139 7.20 16.25 11.05
N SER A 140 6.16 15.56 11.53
CA SER A 140 6.20 14.72 12.74
C SER A 140 6.88 13.37 12.53
N PHE A 141 7.14 12.97 11.28
CA PHE A 141 7.89 11.75 10.95
C PHE A 141 9.39 12.03 10.88
N SER A 142 10.18 11.01 11.20
CA SER A 142 11.63 11.05 10.99
C SER A 142 11.97 11.26 9.51
N GLN A 143 13.17 11.81 9.26
CA GLN A 143 13.70 11.96 7.92
C GLN A 143 13.80 10.62 7.20
N PHE A 144 14.20 9.56 7.90
CA PHE A 144 14.27 8.21 7.34
C PHE A 144 12.92 7.74 6.77
N THR A 145 11.83 7.86 7.55
CA THR A 145 10.50 7.43 7.11
C THR A 145 10.01 8.25 5.92
N ARG A 146 10.22 9.57 5.93
CA ARG A 146 9.90 10.43 4.80
C ARG A 146 10.69 10.05 3.55
N ASP A 147 11.99 9.82 3.68
CA ASP A 147 12.85 9.46 2.56
C ASP A 147 12.48 8.10 1.98
N PHE A 148 12.10 7.15 2.84
CA PHE A 148 11.77 5.79 2.42
C PHE A 148 10.40 5.65 1.75
N PHE A 149 9.37 6.39 2.21
CA PHE A 149 8.00 6.25 1.69
C PHE A 149 7.53 7.41 0.81
N ILE A 150 8.08 8.62 0.97
CA ILE A 150 7.49 9.87 0.46
C ILE A 150 8.44 10.66 -0.47
N SER A 151 9.75 10.40 -0.41
CA SER A 151 10.68 10.99 -1.39
C SER A 151 10.30 10.61 -2.82
N ASP A 152 10.74 11.40 -3.80
CA ASP A 152 10.44 11.12 -5.21
C ASP A 152 10.91 9.71 -5.62
N LEU A 153 12.09 9.30 -5.14
CA LEU A 153 12.60 7.96 -5.34
C LEU A 153 11.82 6.91 -4.55
N GLY A 154 11.49 7.17 -3.28
CA GLY A 154 10.73 6.25 -2.43
C GLY A 154 9.34 5.97 -3.00
N LYS A 155 8.57 7.02 -3.31
CA LYS A 155 7.25 6.91 -3.97
C LYS A 155 7.34 6.16 -5.28
N SER A 156 8.31 6.49 -6.13
CA SER A 156 8.49 5.82 -7.43
C SER A 156 8.82 4.34 -7.24
N ALA A 157 9.71 4.01 -6.30
CA ALA A 157 10.06 2.63 -6.00
C ALA A 157 8.86 1.82 -5.52
N TRP A 158 8.08 2.36 -4.56
CA TRP A 158 6.87 1.69 -4.07
C TRP A 158 5.78 1.56 -5.13
N LEU A 159 5.69 2.51 -6.06
CA LEU A 159 4.71 2.48 -7.13
C LEU A 159 5.10 1.52 -8.27
N ILE A 160 6.38 1.45 -8.63
CA ILE A 160 6.86 0.67 -9.77
C ILE A 160 7.21 -0.77 -9.38
N ALA A 161 7.83 -0.99 -8.22
CA ALA A 161 8.30 -2.31 -7.82
C ALA A 161 7.21 -3.40 -7.82
N PRO A 162 5.98 -3.16 -7.35
CA PRO A 162 4.94 -4.18 -7.36
C PRO A 162 4.52 -4.57 -8.79
N ILE A 163 4.46 -3.60 -9.71
CA ILE A 163 4.20 -3.86 -11.15
C ILE A 163 5.34 -4.65 -11.77
N ALA A 164 6.60 -4.25 -11.50
CA ALA A 164 7.77 -4.93 -12.01
C ALA A 164 7.82 -6.40 -11.55
N VAL A 165 7.50 -6.66 -10.28
CA VAL A 165 7.45 -8.02 -9.72
C VAL A 165 6.28 -8.83 -10.29
N MET A 166 5.12 -8.23 -10.54
CA MET A 166 4.03 -8.91 -11.25
C MET A 166 4.42 -9.27 -12.69
N ALA A 167 5.07 -8.36 -13.41
CA ALA A 167 5.40 -8.53 -14.83
C ALA A 167 6.58 -9.48 -15.07
N LEU A 168 7.60 -9.41 -14.22
CA LEU A 168 8.84 -10.20 -14.31
C LEU A 168 8.82 -11.45 -13.41
N GLY A 169 7.79 -11.60 -12.59
CA GLY A 169 7.64 -12.71 -11.66
C GLY A 169 7.80 -14.07 -12.37
N PRO A 170 8.41 -15.07 -11.72
CA PRO A 170 8.62 -16.38 -12.32
C PRO A 170 7.30 -16.93 -12.87
N LYS A 171 7.23 -17.10 -14.19
CA LYS A 171 6.12 -17.80 -14.84
C LYS A 171 6.09 -19.23 -14.32
N ALA A 172 4.91 -19.72 -13.98
CA ALA A 172 4.68 -21.13 -13.70
C ALA A 172 5.29 -21.95 -14.83
N LYS A 173 6.28 -22.79 -14.51
CA LYS A 173 6.78 -23.77 -15.48
C LYS A 173 5.70 -24.84 -15.59
N ASN A 174 5.04 -24.91 -16.73
CA ASN A 174 4.17 -26.05 -17.06
C ASN A 174 5.10 -27.24 -17.31
N ASP A 175 5.27 -28.09 -16.31
CA ASP A 175 5.82 -29.43 -16.49
C ASP A 175 4.67 -30.40 -16.82
#